data_AF-W0IYA7-F1
#
_entry.id   AF-W0IYA7-F1
#
_cell.length_a   1.000
_cell.length_b   1.000
_cell.length_c   1.000
_cell.angle_alpha   90.00
_cell.angle_beta   90.00
_cell.angle_gamma   90.00
#
_symmetry.space_group_name_H-M   'P 1'
#
loop_
_entity.id
_entity.type
_entity.pdbx_description
1 polymer ?
#
loop_
_entity_poly.entity_id
_entity_poly.type
_entity_poly.pdbx_seq_one_letter_code
_entity_poly.pdbx_strand_id
1 'polypeptide(L)'
;MRPLRKIGNSKDPSMTSARHQPPRKNRGIRWMIVVFILLALAAVVFVWSRREGVSGSPTGSITAPGRDGTGSRPTGKAGTVAQTDLAATENVAAAASAVDAVPDVGELIADTSLSDPELVRRLSVIVLDEKSPGETRSEALAHLLNLTTEEDESILFTLAGSPRLNESLGDDLFRDALNRPLATQAELALVLLGRREPALQKEAQEHLVFLLDEDLGGNPKAWRKAVDAAKQKWSNAP
;
A
#
# COMPACT_ATOMS: atom_id res chain seq x y z
N MET A 1 83.37 31.63 7.92
CA MET A 1 82.54 32.67 7.27
C MET A 1 81.06 32.43 7.60
N ARG A 2 80.28 33.49 7.89
CA ARG A 2 78.79 33.49 7.84
C ARG A 2 78.36 34.39 6.68
N PRO A 3 77.28 34.08 5.95
CA PRO A 3 75.99 34.80 6.12
C PRO A 3 74.81 33.81 6.33
N LEU A 4 73.81 34.03 7.20
CA LEU A 4 72.68 35.00 7.22
C LEU A 4 71.41 34.57 6.44
N ARG A 5 70.34 34.33 7.21
CA ARG A 5 68.90 34.57 6.94
C ARG A 5 68.23 33.92 5.71
N LYS A 6 67.12 33.21 5.97
CA LYS A 6 65.80 33.87 5.90
C LYS A 6 64.78 33.28 6.88
N ILE A 7 63.92 34.15 7.40
CA ILE A 7 62.85 33.86 8.36
C ILE A 7 61.61 33.50 7.54
N GLY A 8 60.97 32.36 7.84
CA GLY A 8 59.67 31.99 7.29
C GLY A 8 58.54 32.48 8.21
N ASN A 9 57.57 33.21 7.66
CA ASN A 9 56.45 33.78 8.42
C ASN A 9 55.64 32.70 9.16
N SER A 10 55.45 32.89 10.48
CA SER A 10 54.19 32.49 11.09
C SER A 10 53.09 33.36 10.47
N LYS A 11 52.02 32.75 9.98
CA LYS A 11 50.81 33.46 9.56
C LYS A 11 49.66 32.88 10.36
N ASP A 12 49.35 33.55 11.46
CA ASP A 12 48.27 33.14 12.35
C ASP A 12 46.94 33.14 11.58
N PRO A 13 46.19 32.02 11.57
CA PRO A 13 44.82 32.03 11.09
C PRO A 13 43.98 32.79 12.11
N SER A 14 43.62 34.02 11.75
CA SER A 14 42.72 34.88 12.53
C SER A 14 41.47 34.13 12.98
N MET A 15 41.25 34.05 14.29
CA MET A 15 40.02 33.51 14.87
C MET A 15 38.83 34.38 14.46
N THR A 16 38.12 33.95 13.43
CA THR A 16 36.77 34.44 13.12
C THR A 16 35.83 33.94 14.20
N SER A 17 35.64 34.76 15.25
CA SER A 17 34.58 34.57 16.24
C SER A 17 33.22 34.55 15.55
N ALA A 18 32.73 33.35 15.24
CA ALA A 18 31.38 33.12 14.78
C ALA A 18 30.41 33.58 15.88
N ARG A 19 29.84 34.78 15.71
CA ARG A 19 28.81 35.30 16.62
C ARG A 19 27.62 34.35 16.59
N HIS A 20 27.47 33.58 17.65
CA HIS A 20 26.33 32.71 17.87
C HIS A 20 25.06 33.57 17.93
N GLN A 21 24.33 33.68 16.81
CA GLN A 21 22.99 34.25 16.85
C GLN A 21 22.07 33.24 17.53
N PRO A 22 21.41 33.59 18.63
CA PRO A 22 20.42 32.70 19.23
C PRO A 22 19.24 32.53 18.27
N PRO A 23 18.68 31.31 18.13
CA PRO A 23 17.57 31.06 17.22
C PRO A 23 16.37 31.93 17.61
N ARG A 24 15.94 32.81 16.69
CA ARG A 24 14.71 33.60 16.88
C ARG A 24 13.53 32.65 16.95
N LYS A 25 13.01 32.47 18.16
CA LYS A 25 11.92 31.53 18.47
C LYS A 25 10.60 32.06 17.92
N ASN A 26 10.26 31.67 16.69
CA ASN A 26 9.10 32.12 15.91
C ASN A 26 7.73 31.64 16.48
N ARG A 27 7.42 31.98 17.74
CA ARG A 27 6.16 31.58 18.40
C ARG A 27 4.91 32.11 17.72
N GLY A 28 5.00 33.26 17.03
CA GLY A 28 3.87 33.88 16.34
C GLY A 28 3.34 33.08 15.13
N ILE A 29 4.22 32.41 14.39
CA ILE A 29 3.82 31.65 13.18
C ILE A 29 3.00 30.41 13.56
N ARG A 30 3.44 29.67 14.60
CA ARG A 30 2.71 28.50 15.10
C ARG A 30 1.29 28.85 15.59
N TRP A 31 1.12 30.00 16.25
CA TRP A 31 -0.21 30.47 16.65
C TRP A 31 -1.12 30.81 15.46
N MET A 32 -0.59 31.43 14.40
CA MET A 32 -1.41 31.72 13.21
C MET A 32 -1.87 30.45 12.49
N ILE A 33 -1.04 29.40 12.41
CA ILE A 33 -1.42 28.12 11.79
C ILE A 33 -2.60 27.47 12.55
N VAL A 34 -2.54 27.41 13.89
CA VAL A 34 -3.62 26.84 14.71
C VAL A 34 -4.93 27.61 14.54
N VAL A 35 -4.89 28.95 14.52
CA VAL A 35 -6.08 29.79 14.26
C VAL A 35 -6.67 29.52 12.87
N PHE A 36 -5.82 29.33 11.85
CA PHE A 36 -6.27 29.07 10.48
C PHE A 36 -6.95 27.70 10.33
N ILE A 37 -6.41 26.65 10.99
CA ILE A 37 -7.01 25.31 11.02
C ILE A 37 -8.38 25.34 11.71
N LEU A 38 -8.49 26.03 12.85
CA LEU A 38 -9.77 26.17 13.57
C LEU A 38 -10.83 26.90 12.72
N LEU A 39 -10.45 27.94 11.97
CA LEU A 39 -11.34 28.62 11.03
C LEU A 39 -11.79 27.72 9.87
N ALA A 40 -10.88 26.92 9.32
CA ALA A 40 -11.20 25.98 8.24
C ALA A 40 -12.19 24.89 8.71
N LEU A 41 -11.96 24.31 9.89
CA LEU A 41 -12.86 23.32 10.49
C LEU A 41 -14.25 23.90 10.77
N ALA A 42 -14.34 25.13 11.31
CA ALA A 42 -15.60 25.81 11.53
C ALA A 42 -16.38 26.05 10.22
N ALA A 43 -15.69 26.38 9.12
CA ALA A 43 -16.31 26.53 7.81
C ALA A 43 -16.84 25.21 7.25
N VAL A 44 -16.12 24.09 7.40
CA VAL A 44 -16.58 22.75 6.97
C VAL A 44 -17.85 22.34 7.71
N VAL A 45 -17.88 22.51 9.03
CA VAL A 45 -19.08 22.22 9.86
C VAL A 45 -20.26 23.09 9.41
N PHE A 46 -20.06 24.39 9.19
CA PHE A 46 -21.12 25.30 8.73
C PHE A 46 -21.69 24.94 7.35
N VAL A 47 -20.86 24.43 6.44
CA VAL A 47 -21.31 23.95 5.12
C VAL A 47 -22.09 22.64 5.24
N TRP A 48 -21.67 21.71 6.10
CA TRP A 48 -22.40 20.46 6.35
C TRP A 48 -23.77 20.72 7.00
N SER A 49 -23.85 21.56 8.04
CA SER A 49 -25.12 21.90 8.71
C SER A 49 -26.14 22.60 7.81
N ARG A 50 -25.74 23.15 6.66
CA ARG A 50 -26.67 23.70 5.65
C ARG A 50 -27.27 22.64 4.71
N ARG A 51 -26.80 21.40 4.73
CA ARG A 51 -27.15 20.38 3.71
C ARG A 51 -28.31 19.47 4.10
N GLU A 52 -28.73 19.46 5.38
CA GLU A 52 -29.78 18.56 5.91
C GLU A 52 -31.21 19.13 5.79
N GLY A 53 -31.39 20.24 5.07
CA GLY A 53 -32.61 21.05 5.08
C GLY A 53 -33.66 20.80 3.99
N VAL A 54 -33.71 19.64 3.32
CA VAL A 54 -34.79 19.32 2.35
C VAL A 54 -35.22 17.85 2.42
N SER A 55 -36.15 17.53 3.33
CA SER A 55 -36.85 16.24 3.37
C SER A 55 -38.27 16.40 2.81
N GLY A 56 -38.43 16.24 1.48
CA GLY A 56 -39.73 16.13 0.83
C GLY A 56 -40.15 14.65 0.73
N SER A 57 -41.31 14.29 1.28
CA SER A 57 -41.88 12.94 1.24
C SER A 57 -43.17 12.86 0.40
N PRO A 58 -43.61 11.65 -0.02
CA PRO A 58 -44.22 11.44 -1.33
C PRO A 58 -45.75 11.55 -1.37
N THR A 59 -46.33 11.64 -2.57
CA THR A 59 -47.78 11.45 -2.80
C THR A 59 -48.08 10.95 -4.21
N GLY A 60 -48.87 9.86 -4.29
CA GLY A 60 -49.56 9.40 -5.51
C GLY A 60 -48.78 8.44 -6.42
N SER A 61 -49.42 7.49 -7.12
CA SER A 61 -50.82 7.05 -7.03
C SER A 61 -51.01 5.67 -7.69
N ILE A 62 -51.95 4.90 -7.17
CA ILE A 62 -52.36 3.57 -7.65
C ILE A 62 -52.94 3.65 -9.08
N THR A 63 -52.49 2.79 -10.01
CA THR A 63 -53.35 2.27 -11.10
C THR A 63 -52.94 0.86 -11.55
N ALA A 64 -53.84 -0.10 -11.38
CA ALA A 64 -53.99 -1.33 -12.19
C ALA A 64 -55.39 -1.23 -12.85
N PRO A 65 -55.76 -1.91 -13.98
CA PRO A 65 -55.74 -3.38 -14.06
C PRO A 65 -55.60 -4.05 -15.46
N GLY A 66 -55.38 -5.38 -15.46
CA GLY A 66 -55.83 -6.32 -16.51
C GLY A 66 -54.92 -6.52 -17.75
N ARG A 67 -55.07 -7.59 -18.56
CA ARG A 67 -55.96 -8.78 -18.47
C ARG A 67 -55.58 -9.84 -19.55
N ASP A 68 -55.74 -11.14 -19.22
CA ASP A 68 -55.84 -12.37 -20.06
C ASP A 68 -54.76 -12.71 -21.13
N GLY A 69 -54.41 -14.01 -21.29
CA GLY A 69 -53.45 -14.46 -22.32
C GLY A 69 -53.02 -15.94 -22.32
N THR A 70 -53.97 -16.85 -22.52
CA THR A 70 -53.83 -18.29 -22.87
C THR A 70 -52.48 -18.81 -23.42
N GLY A 71 -51.96 -19.90 -22.82
CA GLY A 71 -50.68 -20.52 -23.17
C GLY A 71 -50.65 -21.51 -24.34
N SER A 72 -49.61 -22.36 -24.37
CA SER A 72 -49.56 -23.65 -25.07
C SER A 72 -48.29 -24.46 -24.76
N ARG A 73 -48.39 -25.79 -24.84
CA ARG A 73 -47.34 -26.79 -24.63
C ARG A 73 -47.12 -27.59 -25.91
N PRO A 74 -45.86 -27.87 -26.28
CA PRO A 74 -45.48 -29.19 -26.82
C PRO A 74 -44.26 -29.75 -26.05
N THR A 75 -44.02 -31.02 -25.71
CA THR A 75 -44.25 -32.37 -26.29
C THR A 75 -43.51 -32.69 -27.58
N GLY A 76 -42.47 -33.54 -27.45
CA GLY A 76 -41.71 -34.20 -28.52
C GLY A 76 -40.19 -33.95 -28.41
N LYS A 77 -39.30 -34.90 -28.68
CA LYS A 77 -39.44 -36.36 -28.93
C LYS A 77 -38.05 -37.02 -28.73
N ALA A 78 -38.00 -38.34 -28.55
CA ALA A 78 -36.75 -39.10 -28.36
C ALA A 78 -35.91 -39.25 -29.65
N GLY A 79 -34.60 -39.55 -29.51
CA GLY A 79 -33.70 -39.83 -30.64
C GLY A 79 -32.44 -40.63 -30.25
N THR A 80 -32.23 -41.76 -30.94
CA THR A 80 -31.21 -42.79 -30.67
C THR A 80 -31.05 -43.67 -31.93
N VAL A 81 -29.96 -44.41 -32.21
CA VAL A 81 -28.69 -44.70 -31.50
C VAL A 81 -27.54 -44.65 -32.53
N ALA A 82 -26.32 -44.23 -32.16
CA ALA A 82 -25.12 -44.61 -32.95
C ALA A 82 -23.81 -44.58 -32.13
N GLN A 83 -23.34 -45.77 -31.75
CA GLN A 83 -21.96 -46.06 -31.36
C GLN A 83 -21.22 -46.60 -32.58
N THR A 84 -19.98 -46.17 -32.81
CA THR A 84 -19.04 -46.91 -33.67
C THR A 84 -17.63 -46.82 -33.09
N ASP A 85 -16.94 -47.96 -33.07
CA ASP A 85 -15.69 -48.19 -32.34
C ASP A 85 -14.42 -48.00 -33.18
N LEU A 86 -13.30 -47.85 -32.46
CA LEU A 86 -11.90 -48.20 -32.81
C LEU A 86 -11.32 -47.77 -34.18
N ALA A 87 -10.26 -46.95 -34.11
CA ALA A 87 -8.91 -47.39 -34.51
C ALA A 87 -7.83 -46.55 -33.81
N ALA A 88 -6.67 -47.14 -33.53
CA ALA A 88 -5.61 -46.54 -32.73
C ALA A 88 -4.60 -45.73 -33.55
N THR A 89 -4.12 -44.63 -32.96
CA THR A 89 -2.76 -44.09 -33.20
C THR A 89 -2.18 -43.60 -31.87
N GLU A 90 -1.38 -44.43 -31.19
CA GLU A 90 -0.53 -43.98 -30.09
C GLU A 90 0.67 -43.19 -30.61
N ASN A 91 1.16 -42.22 -29.80
CA ASN A 91 2.50 -41.62 -29.83
C ASN A 91 2.95 -40.98 -31.18
N VAL A 92 3.20 -39.68 -31.31
CA VAL A 92 4.06 -38.82 -30.46
C VAL A 92 3.68 -37.34 -30.69
N ALA A 93 3.12 -36.67 -29.69
CA ALA A 93 3.03 -35.20 -29.63
C ALA A 93 2.86 -34.64 -28.20
N ALA A 94 3.22 -35.41 -27.17
CA ALA A 94 3.13 -34.99 -25.77
C ALA A 94 4.32 -34.11 -25.35
N ALA A 95 4.56 -33.01 -26.09
CA ALA A 95 5.67 -32.08 -25.83
C ALA A 95 5.51 -30.71 -26.54
N ALA A 96 4.43 -29.96 -26.27
CA ALA A 96 4.36 -28.48 -26.44
C ALA A 96 2.98 -27.89 -26.05
N SER A 97 2.60 -28.02 -24.78
CA SER A 97 1.60 -27.15 -24.14
C SER A 97 1.73 -27.24 -22.62
N ALA A 98 2.91 -26.89 -22.12
CA ALA A 98 2.99 -26.30 -20.79
C ALA A 98 2.40 -24.89 -20.92
N VAL A 99 1.08 -24.80 -20.84
CA VAL A 99 0.40 -23.54 -20.57
C VAL A 99 0.92 -23.10 -19.20
N ASP A 100 1.39 -21.85 -19.09
CA ASP A 100 1.72 -21.23 -17.80
C ASP A 100 0.44 -21.23 -16.95
N ALA A 101 0.21 -22.31 -16.20
CA ALA A 101 -0.90 -22.42 -15.29
C ALA A 101 -0.61 -21.50 -14.12
N VAL A 102 -1.31 -20.36 -14.08
CA VAL A 102 -1.34 -19.49 -12.91
C VAL A 102 -1.74 -20.35 -11.71
N PRO A 103 -0.95 -20.39 -10.62
CA PRO A 103 -1.29 -21.19 -9.46
C PRO A 103 -2.64 -20.77 -8.90
N ASP A 104 -3.55 -21.71 -8.68
CA ASP A 104 -4.80 -21.40 -7.99
C ASP A 104 -4.51 -21.09 -6.53
N VAL A 105 -4.97 -19.93 -6.07
CA VAL A 105 -4.78 -19.47 -4.68
C VAL A 105 -5.63 -20.32 -3.74
N GLY A 106 -6.84 -20.74 -4.18
CA GLY A 106 -7.72 -21.61 -3.42
C GLY A 106 -7.11 -22.98 -3.14
N GLU A 107 -6.63 -23.68 -4.18
CA GLU A 107 -5.90 -24.94 -4.05
C GLU A 107 -4.66 -24.79 -3.15
N LEU A 108 -3.88 -23.71 -3.33
CA LEU A 108 -2.67 -23.47 -2.54
C LEU A 108 -2.94 -23.29 -1.03
N ILE A 109 -4.04 -22.64 -0.66
CA ILE A 109 -4.44 -22.44 0.75
C ILE A 109 -5.09 -23.69 1.34
N ALA A 110 -5.75 -24.50 0.52
CA ALA A 110 -6.30 -25.78 0.93
C ALA A 110 -5.24 -26.87 1.15
N ASP A 111 -4.01 -26.68 0.65
CA ASP A 111 -2.90 -27.63 0.79
C ASP A 111 -2.30 -27.65 2.21
N THR A 112 -2.97 -28.38 3.10
CA THR A 112 -2.52 -28.68 4.47
C THR A 112 -1.16 -29.41 4.58
N SER A 113 -0.51 -29.79 3.47
CA SER A 113 0.85 -30.32 3.49
C SER A 113 1.94 -29.24 3.52
N LEU A 114 1.58 -27.99 3.22
CA LEU A 114 2.49 -26.85 3.29
C LEU A 114 2.59 -26.30 4.72
N SER A 115 3.79 -25.83 5.09
CA SER A 115 3.99 -25.01 6.27
C SER A 115 3.75 -23.53 5.95
N ASP A 116 3.32 -22.76 6.95
CA ASP A 116 3.02 -21.33 6.79
C ASP A 116 4.15 -20.53 6.09
N PRO A 117 5.45 -20.74 6.38
CA PRO A 117 6.53 -20.04 5.67
C PRO A 117 6.64 -20.39 4.18
N GLU A 118 6.34 -21.63 3.77
CA GLU A 118 6.33 -22.03 2.36
C GLU A 118 5.05 -21.53 1.66
N LEU A 119 3.91 -21.48 2.38
CA LEU A 119 2.68 -20.86 1.89
C LEU A 119 2.87 -19.35 1.65
N VAL A 120 3.38 -18.60 2.63
CA VAL A 120 3.73 -17.17 2.51
C VAL A 120 4.68 -16.93 1.34
N ARG A 121 5.70 -17.78 1.18
CA ARG A 121 6.64 -17.69 0.05
C ARG A 121 5.96 -17.90 -1.30
N ARG A 122 5.04 -18.87 -1.43
CA ARG A 122 4.30 -19.13 -2.68
C ARG A 122 3.32 -18.02 -3.00
N LEU A 123 2.56 -17.55 -2.01
CA LEU A 123 1.67 -16.39 -2.14
C LEU A 123 2.46 -15.13 -2.58
N SER A 124 3.65 -14.89 -2.02
CA SER A 124 4.54 -13.79 -2.42
C SER A 124 4.91 -13.83 -3.91
N VAL A 125 5.09 -15.03 -4.48
CA VAL A 125 5.38 -15.19 -5.92
C VAL A 125 4.16 -14.81 -6.77
N ILE A 126 2.95 -15.23 -6.36
CA ILE A 126 1.69 -14.88 -7.04
C ILE A 126 1.44 -13.37 -6.98
N VAL A 127 1.56 -12.75 -5.79
CA VAL A 127 1.39 -11.30 -5.58
C VAL A 127 2.30 -10.48 -6.50
N LEU A 128 3.52 -10.94 -6.76
CA LEU A 128 4.50 -10.25 -7.60
C LEU A 128 4.51 -10.71 -9.07
N ASP A 129 3.67 -11.66 -9.48
CA ASP A 129 3.59 -12.08 -10.87
C ASP A 129 2.65 -11.19 -11.70
N GLU A 130 3.23 -10.37 -12.57
CA GLU A 130 2.49 -9.47 -13.46
C GLU A 130 1.71 -10.19 -14.58
N LYS A 131 1.94 -11.50 -14.81
CA LYS A 131 1.11 -12.30 -15.72
C LYS A 131 -0.21 -12.75 -15.08
N SER A 132 -0.22 -12.92 -13.76
CA SER A 132 -1.38 -13.39 -13.01
C SER A 132 -2.50 -12.32 -12.97
N PRO A 133 -3.79 -12.72 -13.02
CA PRO A 133 -4.91 -11.79 -12.96
C PRO A 133 -4.88 -10.91 -11.70
N GLY A 134 -5.32 -9.65 -11.81
CA GLY A 134 -5.28 -8.71 -10.69
C GLY A 134 -6.06 -9.19 -9.46
N GLU A 135 -7.17 -9.88 -9.68
CA GLU A 135 -7.99 -10.51 -8.63
C GLU A 135 -7.20 -11.60 -7.89
N THR A 136 -6.59 -12.55 -8.62
CA THR A 136 -5.73 -13.61 -8.05
C THR A 136 -4.57 -13.04 -7.24
N ARG A 137 -3.97 -11.92 -7.69
CA ARG A 137 -2.89 -11.24 -6.96
C ARG A 137 -3.37 -10.54 -5.69
N SER A 138 -4.58 -9.98 -5.72
CA SER A 138 -5.21 -9.33 -4.55
C SER A 138 -5.64 -10.36 -3.50
N GLU A 139 -6.22 -11.48 -3.93
CA GLU A 139 -6.54 -12.63 -3.07
C GLU A 139 -5.29 -13.20 -2.42
N ALA A 140 -4.23 -13.45 -3.20
CA ALA A 140 -2.95 -13.93 -2.68
C ALA A 140 -2.33 -12.96 -1.66
N LEU A 141 -2.48 -11.63 -1.87
CA LEU A 141 -2.02 -10.63 -0.91
C LEU A 141 -2.84 -10.68 0.38
N ALA A 142 -4.18 -10.70 0.29
CA ALA A 142 -5.05 -10.77 1.46
C ALA A 142 -4.75 -12.00 2.35
N HIS A 143 -4.50 -13.16 1.74
CA HIS A 143 -4.08 -14.35 2.48
C HIS A 143 -2.68 -14.24 3.07
N LEU A 144 -1.72 -13.65 2.36
CA LEU A 144 -0.37 -13.40 2.87
C LEU A 144 -0.39 -12.46 4.09
N LEU A 145 -1.19 -11.39 4.05
CA LEU A 145 -1.31 -10.43 5.15
C LEU A 145 -1.87 -11.08 6.41
N ASN A 146 -2.91 -11.92 6.27
CA ASN A 146 -3.50 -12.70 7.36
C ASN A 146 -2.52 -13.72 7.98
N LEU A 147 -1.55 -14.22 7.21
CA LEU A 147 -0.50 -15.13 7.69
C LEU A 147 0.72 -14.40 8.30
N THR A 148 0.89 -13.10 8.03
CA THR A 148 2.10 -12.37 8.42
C THR A 148 2.02 -11.86 9.85
N THR A 149 2.67 -12.58 10.76
CA THR A 149 2.85 -12.22 12.18
C THR A 149 3.87 -11.09 12.37
N GLU A 150 3.98 -10.55 13.59
CA GLU A 150 5.02 -9.58 13.96
C GLU A 150 6.46 -10.11 13.78
N GLU A 151 6.67 -11.43 13.79
CA GLU A 151 8.00 -12.05 13.63
C GLU A 151 8.46 -12.05 12.15
N ASP A 152 7.51 -12.05 11.20
CA ASP A 152 7.75 -12.25 9.77
C ASP A 152 7.58 -10.99 8.90
N GLU A 153 7.28 -9.82 9.50
CA GLU A 153 6.95 -8.57 8.78
C GLU A 153 7.98 -8.09 7.75
N SER A 154 9.20 -8.62 7.80
CA SER A 154 10.24 -8.43 6.77
C SER A 154 9.78 -8.75 5.34
N ILE A 155 8.80 -9.65 5.18
CA ILE A 155 8.20 -9.95 3.87
C ILE A 155 7.42 -8.76 3.31
N LEU A 156 6.75 -7.98 4.17
CA LEU A 156 5.93 -6.82 3.78
C LEU A 156 6.82 -5.71 3.19
N PHE A 157 7.96 -5.45 3.81
CA PHE A 157 8.95 -4.50 3.28
C PHE A 157 9.53 -4.98 1.94
N THR A 158 9.72 -6.29 1.78
CA THR A 158 10.19 -6.91 0.52
C THR A 158 9.16 -6.76 -0.59
N LEU A 159 7.87 -6.96 -0.29
CA LEU A 159 6.76 -6.75 -1.23
C LEU A 159 6.61 -5.27 -1.60
N ALA A 160 6.55 -4.37 -0.61
CA ALA A 160 6.41 -2.92 -0.84
C ALA A 160 7.53 -2.34 -1.69
N GLY A 161 8.76 -2.81 -1.49
CA GLY A 161 9.95 -2.40 -2.25
C GLY A 161 10.05 -3.02 -3.64
N SER A 162 9.18 -3.99 -3.97
CA SER A 162 9.19 -4.65 -5.27
C SER A 162 8.58 -3.74 -6.35
N PRO A 163 9.29 -3.49 -7.47
CA PRO A 163 8.74 -2.73 -8.59
C PRO A 163 7.64 -3.48 -9.35
N ARG A 164 7.42 -4.78 -9.05
CA ARG A 164 6.37 -5.62 -9.67
C ARG A 164 5.05 -5.59 -8.89
N LEU A 165 5.06 -5.18 -7.62
CA LEU A 165 3.83 -4.89 -6.88
C LEU A 165 3.20 -3.66 -7.51
N ASN A 166 1.94 -3.74 -7.97
CA ASN A 166 1.28 -2.60 -8.62
C ASN A 166 0.76 -1.59 -7.59
N GLU A 167 0.28 -0.43 -8.05
CA GLU A 167 -0.18 0.67 -7.17
C GLU A 167 -1.34 0.25 -6.25
N SER A 168 -2.34 -0.49 -6.76
CA SER A 168 -3.49 -0.97 -5.97
C SER A 168 -3.08 -1.94 -4.87
N LEU A 169 -2.20 -2.89 -5.18
CA LEU A 169 -1.68 -3.83 -4.19
C LEU A 169 -0.73 -3.15 -3.18
N GLY A 170 -0.10 -2.04 -3.56
CA GLY A 170 0.67 -1.18 -2.65
C GLY A 170 -0.22 -0.41 -1.66
N ASP A 171 -1.39 0.05 -2.12
CA ASP A 171 -2.43 0.72 -1.31
C ASP A 171 -3.05 -0.28 -0.31
N ASP A 172 -3.45 -1.48 -0.76
CA ASP A 172 -3.95 -2.54 0.12
C ASP A 172 -2.92 -2.96 1.19
N LEU A 173 -1.66 -3.15 0.79
CA LEU A 173 -0.54 -3.44 1.69
C LEU A 173 -0.28 -2.29 2.70
N PHE A 174 -0.45 -1.04 2.27
CA PHE A 174 -0.27 0.11 3.14
C PHE A 174 -1.39 0.23 4.18
N ARG A 175 -2.65 0.01 3.76
CA ARG A 175 -3.83 0.01 4.64
C ARG A 175 -3.77 -1.07 5.72
N ASP A 176 -3.30 -2.28 5.38
CA ASP A 176 -3.05 -3.32 6.37
C ASP A 176 -2.06 -2.84 7.44
N ALA A 177 -0.94 -2.26 7.00
CA ALA A 177 0.11 -1.80 7.89
C ALA A 177 -0.34 -0.70 8.87
N LEU A 178 -1.35 0.11 8.55
CA LEU A 178 -1.93 1.08 9.49
C LEU A 178 -2.49 0.44 10.77
N ASN A 179 -2.74 -0.88 10.77
CA ASN A 179 -3.18 -1.66 11.93
C ASN A 179 -2.02 -2.37 12.68
N ARG A 180 -0.78 -2.24 12.19
CA ARG A 180 0.44 -2.85 12.77
C ARG A 180 1.15 -1.89 13.73
N PRO A 181 2.17 -2.32 14.49
CA PRO A 181 2.94 -1.42 15.37
C PRO A 181 3.52 -0.20 14.65
N LEU A 182 3.65 0.93 15.37
CA LEU A 182 4.11 2.21 14.79
C LEU A 182 5.49 2.13 14.11
N ALA A 183 6.37 1.25 14.61
CA ALA A 183 7.67 0.99 14.01
C ALA A 183 7.53 0.41 12.59
N THR A 184 6.67 -0.59 12.43
CA THR A 184 6.35 -1.25 11.16
C THR A 184 5.68 -0.30 10.18
N GLN A 185 4.71 0.50 10.66
CA GLN A 185 4.07 1.56 9.87
C GLN A 185 5.09 2.52 9.26
N ALA A 186 6.02 3.02 10.09
CA ALA A 186 7.03 3.97 9.66
C ALA A 186 8.04 3.33 8.68
N GLU A 187 8.43 2.07 8.88
CA GLU A 187 9.34 1.37 7.96
C GLU A 187 8.67 1.07 6.61
N LEU A 188 7.41 0.63 6.59
CA LEU A 188 6.70 0.43 5.34
C LEU A 188 6.53 1.76 4.59
N ALA A 189 6.15 2.84 5.29
CA ALA A 189 6.04 4.16 4.68
C ALA A 189 7.40 4.67 4.13
N LEU A 190 8.53 4.39 4.79
CA LEU A 190 9.86 4.69 4.24
C LEU A 190 10.17 3.92 2.95
N VAL A 191 9.70 2.68 2.82
CA VAL A 191 9.84 1.87 1.61
C VAL A 191 8.96 2.43 0.49
N LEU A 192 7.69 2.72 0.79
CA LEU A 192 6.71 3.27 -0.16
C LEU A 192 7.09 4.68 -0.63
N LEU A 193 7.71 5.52 0.20
CA LEU A 193 8.27 6.81 -0.20
C LEU A 193 9.36 6.70 -1.29
N GLY A 194 10.03 5.53 -1.38
CA GLY A 194 11.03 5.23 -2.42
C GLY A 194 10.48 4.72 -3.75
N ARG A 195 9.15 4.54 -3.86
CA ARG A 195 8.48 4.01 -5.06
C ARG A 195 8.39 5.01 -6.21
N ARG A 196 7.73 4.66 -7.32
CA ARG A 196 7.55 5.55 -8.50
C ARG A 196 6.15 6.14 -8.60
N GLU A 197 5.18 5.52 -7.95
CA GLU A 197 3.77 5.83 -7.94
C GLU A 197 3.51 7.07 -7.06
N PRO A 198 3.14 8.23 -7.64
CA PRO A 198 3.08 9.49 -6.88
C PRO A 198 1.98 9.51 -5.81
N ALA A 199 0.90 8.73 -5.96
CA ALA A 199 -0.15 8.65 -4.94
C ALA A 199 0.37 7.91 -3.69
N LEU A 200 0.97 6.72 -3.86
CA LEU A 200 1.61 5.98 -2.76
C LEU A 200 2.74 6.77 -2.09
N GLN A 201 3.58 7.48 -2.87
CA GLN A 201 4.61 8.36 -2.29
C GLN A 201 3.99 9.44 -1.40
N LYS A 202 2.92 10.09 -1.88
CA LYS A 202 2.23 11.16 -1.16
C LYS A 202 1.58 10.65 0.12
N GLU A 203 0.88 9.53 0.05
CA GLU A 203 0.20 8.93 1.20
C GLU A 203 1.20 8.46 2.26
N ALA A 204 2.29 7.80 1.84
CA ALA A 204 3.39 7.45 2.72
C ALA A 204 4.07 8.67 3.37
N GLN A 205 4.24 9.77 2.62
CA GLN A 205 4.73 11.04 3.19
C GLN A 205 3.74 11.62 4.20
N GLU A 206 2.44 11.69 3.89
CA GLU A 206 1.42 12.23 4.79
C GLU A 206 1.32 11.42 6.09
N HIS A 207 1.48 10.09 6.03
CA HIS A 207 1.55 9.25 7.22
C HIS A 207 2.85 9.42 8.02
N LEU A 208 4.01 9.58 7.35
CA LEU A 208 5.26 9.91 8.04
C LEU A 208 5.20 11.28 8.72
N VAL A 209 4.53 12.28 8.13
CA VAL A 209 4.25 13.57 8.78
C VAL A 209 3.39 13.36 10.03
N PHE A 210 2.34 12.54 9.94
CA PHE A 210 1.48 12.22 11.09
C PHE A 210 2.23 11.52 12.23
N LEU A 211 3.06 10.51 11.93
CA LEU A 211 3.83 9.77 12.92
C LEU A 211 4.95 10.58 13.59
N LEU A 212 5.49 11.61 12.91
CA LEU A 212 6.67 12.35 13.34
C LEU A 212 6.38 13.81 13.77
N ASP A 213 5.20 14.36 13.48
CA ASP A 213 4.83 15.78 13.67
C ASP A 213 5.79 16.76 12.93
N GLU A 214 6.42 16.30 11.84
CA GLU A 214 7.40 17.06 11.07
C GLU A 214 7.38 16.66 9.58
N ASP A 215 7.30 17.65 8.67
CA ASP A 215 7.50 17.45 7.23
C ASP A 215 8.97 17.68 6.85
N LEU A 216 9.62 16.61 6.40
CA LEU A 216 11.02 16.61 5.98
C LEU A 216 11.16 16.71 4.44
N GLY A 217 10.05 16.88 3.72
CA GLY A 217 9.98 17.07 2.27
C GLY A 217 10.60 15.93 1.48
N GLY A 218 11.15 16.24 0.30
CA GLY A 218 11.76 15.25 -0.61
C GLY A 218 13.13 14.72 -0.19
N ASN A 219 13.42 14.52 1.11
CA ASN A 219 14.73 14.06 1.60
C ASN A 219 14.65 12.69 2.31
N PRO A 220 14.81 11.55 1.59
CA PRO A 220 14.74 10.21 2.18
C PRO A 220 15.74 9.95 3.33
N LYS A 221 16.89 10.65 3.35
CA LYS A 221 17.89 10.52 4.43
C LYS A 221 17.44 11.22 5.71
N ALA A 222 16.68 12.31 5.60
CA ALA A 222 16.08 12.97 6.75
C ALA A 222 14.97 12.10 7.34
N TRP A 223 14.05 11.60 6.50
CA TRP A 223 12.99 10.69 6.92
C TRP A 223 13.52 9.46 7.66
N ARG A 224 14.48 8.73 7.08
CA ARG A 224 15.06 7.55 7.74
C ARG A 224 15.64 7.88 9.11
N LYS A 225 16.43 8.96 9.22
CA LYS A 225 17.02 9.40 10.49
C LYS A 225 15.95 9.77 11.53
N ALA A 226 14.84 10.39 11.12
CA ALA A 226 13.75 10.75 12.01
C ALA A 226 12.98 9.51 12.50
N VAL A 227 12.69 8.56 11.61
CA VAL A 227 12.10 7.26 11.96
C VAL A 227 13.01 6.46 12.90
N ASP A 228 14.31 6.37 12.62
CA ASP A 228 15.28 5.69 13.50
C ASP A 228 15.24 6.26 14.93
N ALA A 229 15.16 7.59 15.06
CA ALA A 229 15.05 8.30 16.34
C ALA A 229 13.66 8.21 17.00
N ALA A 230 12.60 7.94 16.22
CA ALA A 230 11.24 7.74 16.73
C ALA A 230 11.01 6.29 17.19
N LYS A 231 11.54 5.30 16.45
CA LYS A 231 11.52 3.87 16.83
C LYS A 231 12.09 3.65 18.23
N GLN A 232 13.19 4.34 18.58
CA GLN A 232 13.78 4.31 19.93
C GLN A 232 12.86 4.88 21.03
N LYS A 233 11.85 5.69 20.70
CA LYS A 233 10.86 6.18 21.66
C LYS A 233 9.70 5.19 21.78
N TRP A 234 9.22 4.68 20.65
CA TRP A 234 8.13 3.70 20.61
C TRP A 234 8.50 2.39 21.30
N SER A 235 9.74 1.91 21.16
CA SER A 235 10.24 0.71 21.86
C SER A 235 10.41 0.88 23.37
N ASN A 236 10.29 2.09 23.89
CA ASN A 236 10.42 2.44 25.31
C ASN A 236 9.09 2.99 25.88
N ALA A 237 7.99 2.92 25.13
CA ALA A 237 6.66 3.24 25.63
C ALA A 237 6.15 2.08 26.51
N PRO A 238 5.67 2.35 27.74
CA PRO A 238 5.12 1.34 28.64
C PRO A 238 3.69 0.93 28.30
#